data_AF-A0A7U9XP74-F1
#
_entry.id   AF-A0A7U9XP74-F1
#
_cell.length_a   1.000
_cell.length_b   1.000
_cell.length_c   1.000
_cell.angle_alpha   90.00
_cell.angle_beta   90.00
_cell.angle_gamma   90.00
#
_symmetry.space_group_name_H-M   'P 1'
#
loop_
_entity.id
_entity.type
_entity.pdbx_description
1 polymer ?
#
loop_
_entity_poly.entity_id
_entity_poly.type
_entity_poly.pdbx_seq_one_letter_code
_entity_poly.pdbx_strand_id
1 'polypeptide(L)'
;MDLLKLRGQLDGIDAQIVELYEKRMDLCRQVAEYKIANGRKVFDKVREEEKLRTVKALTHNDFNSQGVEELFEQIMSMSRKLQYRILTEHGSSGRLPFIGVDSLDTGTARVVFQGAQGAYSQAAMVQYFGEHVKSFHVDTFRDAMRAIDEGSADFAVLPIENSTAGIVSEIYDLLVEFENYIVGEQIIKIEHCLMAVPGTALEDIRTVYSHPQSLMQSARFLNDFGWQQISMQNNAFAARKVAQDKDKHSAAVAGEYAAELYGLEVLKKGVNQSSTNSTRFIIVTNQRIFLKSAKKVSICFEVPHESGSLYHMLSHFIYNNLNMNKIESRPIEGRNWEYRFFIDFDGNLSDSAVKNALRGLREEARNMRILGNY
;
A
#
# COMPACT_ATOMS: atom_id res chain seq x y z
N MET A 1 41.06 31.62 16.35
CA MET A 1 41.30 30.86 15.11
C MET A 1 40.36 31.43 14.05
N ASP A 2 40.87 31.76 12.86
CA ASP A 2 40.04 32.25 11.76
C ASP A 2 39.18 31.11 11.20
N LEU A 3 37.90 31.41 10.92
CA LEU A 3 36.92 30.46 10.40
C LEU A 3 37.38 29.82 9.08
N LEU A 4 38.06 30.59 8.22
CA LEU A 4 38.59 30.10 6.95
C LEU A 4 39.68 29.03 7.16
N LYS A 5 40.54 29.23 8.15
CA LYS A 5 41.59 28.26 8.49
C LYS A 5 40.99 26.96 9.04
N LEU A 6 39.95 27.05 9.86
CA LEU A 6 39.24 25.86 10.37
C LEU A 6 38.56 25.09 9.24
N ARG A 7 37.91 25.77 8.29
CA ARG A 7 37.30 25.13 7.11
C ARG A 7 38.33 24.40 6.26
N GLY A 8 39.48 25.02 5.96
CA GLY A 8 40.55 24.35 5.21
C GLY A 8 41.12 23.11 5.92
N GLN A 9 41.14 23.10 7.26
CA GLN A 9 41.51 21.91 8.02
C GLN A 9 40.44 20.80 7.93
N LEU A 10 39.16 21.17 7.95
CA LEU A 10 38.05 20.23 7.74
C LEU A 10 38.10 19.61 6.35
N ASP A 11 38.29 20.43 5.30
CA ASP A 11 38.38 19.94 3.91
C ASP A 11 39.49 18.88 3.75
N GLY A 12 40.63 19.07 4.43
CA GLY A 12 41.73 18.10 4.43
C GLY A 12 41.39 16.79 5.16
N ILE A 13 40.59 16.85 6.22
CA ILE A 13 40.09 15.66 6.93
C ILE A 13 39.04 14.94 6.08
N ASP A 14 38.12 15.68 5.47
CA ASP A 14 37.06 15.13 4.63
C ASP A 14 37.62 14.37 3.43
N ALA A 15 38.69 14.90 2.81
CA ALA A 15 39.41 14.19 1.74
C ALA A 15 39.97 12.83 2.20
N GLN A 16 40.52 12.76 3.42
CA GLN A 16 41.02 11.50 3.98
C GLN A 16 39.88 10.53 4.33
N ILE A 17 38.74 11.04 4.82
CA ILE A 17 37.55 10.23 5.10
C ILE A 17 37.05 9.57 3.81
N VAL A 18 36.96 10.31 2.70
CA VAL A 18 36.57 9.77 1.39
C VAL A 18 37.55 8.70 0.94
N GLU A 19 38.86 8.96 0.98
CA GLU A 19 39.89 7.98 0.58
C GLU A 19 39.79 6.68 1.40
N LEU A 20 39.61 6.80 2.71
CA LEU A 20 39.46 5.64 3.61
C LEU A 20 38.15 4.89 3.36
N TYR A 21 37.07 5.61 3.06
CA TYR A 21 35.78 5.01 2.72
C TYR A 21 35.89 4.17 1.44
N GLU A 22 36.50 4.70 0.37
CA GLU A 22 36.69 3.97 -0.89
C GLU A 22 37.55 2.72 -0.70
N LYS A 23 38.68 2.82 0.00
CA LYS A 23 39.52 1.66 0.35
C LYS A 23 38.73 0.61 1.12
N ARG A 24 37.88 1.04 2.05
CA ARG A 24 37.01 0.13 2.82
C ARG A 24 35.97 -0.54 1.92
N MET A 25 35.39 0.16 0.95
CA MET A 25 34.42 -0.40 -0.01
C MET A 25 35.08 -1.43 -0.94
N ASP A 26 36.33 -1.20 -1.36
CA ASP A 26 37.08 -2.18 -2.15
C ASP A 26 37.34 -3.48 -1.38
N LEU A 27 37.69 -3.38 -0.09
CA LEU A 27 37.77 -4.55 0.79
C LEU A 27 36.41 -5.25 0.94
N CYS A 28 35.31 -4.49 1.04
CA CYS A 28 33.96 -5.06 1.09
C CYS A 28 33.60 -5.83 -0.19
N ARG A 29 34.06 -5.37 -1.36
CA ARG A 29 33.90 -6.09 -2.64
C ARG A 29 34.60 -7.45 -2.58
N GLN A 30 35.85 -7.49 -2.12
CA GLN A 30 36.60 -8.75 -1.96
C GLN A 30 35.92 -9.69 -0.95
N VAL A 31 35.39 -9.14 0.15
CA VAL A 31 34.60 -9.92 1.11
C VAL A 31 33.32 -10.48 0.47
N ALA A 32 32.66 -9.71 -0.41
CA ALA A 32 31.50 -10.18 -1.17
C ALA A 32 31.85 -11.39 -2.04
N GLU A 33 32.91 -11.27 -2.83
CA GLU A 33 33.40 -12.33 -3.73
C GLU A 33 33.76 -13.59 -2.94
N TYR A 34 34.46 -13.43 -1.80
CA TYR A 34 34.75 -14.54 -0.91
C TYR A 34 33.48 -15.21 -0.36
N LYS A 35 32.50 -14.40 0.10
CA LYS A 35 31.23 -14.93 0.61
C LYS A 35 30.44 -15.69 -0.47
N ILE A 36 30.43 -15.18 -1.70
CA ILE A 36 29.81 -15.84 -2.88
C ILE A 36 30.47 -17.20 -3.10
N ALA A 37 31.80 -17.24 -3.22
CA ALA A 37 32.55 -18.47 -3.48
C ALA A 37 32.38 -19.53 -2.38
N ASN A 38 32.14 -19.11 -1.14
CA ASN A 38 32.02 -19.98 0.03
C ASN A 38 30.58 -20.15 0.54
N GLY A 39 29.57 -19.65 -0.17
CA GLY A 39 28.15 -19.76 0.22
C GLY A 39 27.80 -19.13 1.57
N ARG A 40 28.48 -18.04 1.98
CA ARG A 40 28.22 -17.34 3.25
C ARG A 40 27.22 -16.20 3.11
N LYS A 41 26.45 -15.94 4.16
CA LYS A 41 25.49 -14.82 4.21
C LYS A 41 26.19 -13.46 4.25
N VAL A 42 25.53 -12.45 3.69
CA VAL A 42 26.01 -11.05 3.72
C VAL A 42 25.82 -10.46 5.11
N PHE A 43 24.60 -10.52 5.64
CA PHE A 43 24.27 -9.99 6.95
C PHE A 43 24.64 -10.99 8.05
N ASP A 44 25.39 -10.50 9.04
CA ASP A 44 25.83 -11.22 10.23
C ASP A 44 25.72 -10.26 11.42
N LYS A 45 24.61 -10.37 12.16
CA LYS A 45 24.27 -9.46 13.26
C LYS A 45 25.35 -9.45 14.35
N VAL A 46 25.87 -10.63 14.71
CA VAL A 46 26.89 -10.77 15.77
C VAL A 46 28.17 -10.04 15.34
N ARG A 47 28.60 -10.23 14.10
CA ARG A 47 29.81 -9.60 13.59
C ARG A 47 29.70 -8.08 13.51
N GLU A 48 28.53 -7.56 13.15
CA GLU A 48 28.29 -6.11 13.09
C GLU A 48 28.27 -5.49 14.49
N GLU A 49 27.59 -6.11 15.46
CA GLU A 49 27.57 -5.68 16.86
C GLU A 49 28.97 -5.65 17.49
N GLU A 50 29.80 -6.67 17.24
CA GLU A 50 31.20 -6.70 17.66
C GLU A 50 32.01 -5.54 17.08
N LYS A 51 31.78 -5.23 15.79
CA LYS A 51 32.49 -4.16 15.11
C LYS A 51 32.06 -2.79 15.62
N LEU A 52 30.76 -2.56 15.86
CA LEU A 52 30.24 -1.34 16.48
C LEU A 52 30.85 -1.13 17.87
N ARG A 53 30.88 -2.17 18.72
CA ARG A 53 31.52 -2.10 20.03
C ARG A 53 33.00 -1.71 19.94
N THR A 54 33.72 -2.29 18.98
CA THR A 54 35.14 -2.01 18.77
C THR A 54 35.39 -0.56 18.37
N VAL A 55 34.60 0.00 17.45
CA VAL A 55 34.82 1.37 16.97
C VAL A 55 34.38 2.42 17.98
N LYS A 56 33.32 2.14 18.76
CA LYS A 56 32.90 3.00 19.89
C LYS A 56 34.01 3.14 20.93
N ALA A 57 34.71 2.04 21.22
CA ALA A 57 35.82 2.03 22.17
C ALA A 57 37.05 2.85 21.72
N LEU A 58 37.12 3.29 20.45
CA LEU A 58 38.17 4.19 19.95
C LEU A 58 37.90 5.66 20.28
N THR A 59 36.70 6.00 20.76
CA THR A 59 36.30 7.37 21.07
C THR A 59 36.62 7.74 22.52
N HIS A 60 36.64 9.04 22.82
CA HIS A 60 37.04 9.56 24.13
C HIS A 60 35.93 10.28 24.90
N ASN A 61 34.70 10.33 24.35
CA ASN A 61 33.53 10.90 25.00
C ASN A 61 32.25 10.30 24.43
N ASP A 62 31.15 10.42 25.17
CA ASP A 62 29.87 9.80 24.83
C ASP A 62 29.26 10.36 23.54
N PHE A 63 29.41 11.66 23.29
CA PHE A 63 28.90 12.29 22.07
C PHE A 63 29.54 11.70 20.80
N ASN A 64 30.87 11.57 20.79
CA ASN A 64 31.60 10.96 19.69
C ASN A 64 31.36 9.45 19.61
N SER A 65 31.19 8.76 20.75
CA SER A 65 30.86 7.34 20.79
C SER A 65 29.55 7.07 20.05
N GLN A 66 28.51 7.86 20.33
CA GLN A 66 27.23 7.77 19.64
C GLN A 66 27.33 8.17 18.16
N GLY A 67 28.02 9.27 17.84
CA GLY A 67 28.20 9.71 16.45
C GLY A 67 28.98 8.69 15.60
N VAL A 68 29.98 8.02 16.18
CA VAL A 68 30.74 6.96 15.49
C VAL A 68 29.89 5.70 15.30
N GLU A 69 29.04 5.35 16.26
CA GLU A 69 28.08 4.26 16.11
C GLU A 69 27.15 4.51 14.91
N GLU A 70 26.49 5.66 14.87
CA GLU A 70 25.58 6.04 13.78
C GLU A 70 26.30 6.06 12.42
N LEU A 71 27.49 6.64 12.35
CA LEU A 71 28.31 6.67 11.13
C LEU A 71 28.67 5.26 10.65
N PHE A 72 29.12 4.39 11.56
CA PHE A 72 29.53 3.04 11.19
C PHE A 72 28.35 2.14 10.81
N GLU A 73 27.18 2.31 11.42
CA GLU A 73 25.95 1.67 10.96
C GLU A 73 25.61 2.03 9.52
N GLN A 74 25.75 3.31 9.15
CA GLN A 74 25.56 3.74 7.75
C GLN A 74 26.59 3.12 6.81
N ILE A 75 27.88 3.14 7.19
CA ILE A 75 28.93 2.53 6.40
C ILE A 75 28.71 1.01 6.23
N MET A 76 28.27 0.31 7.30
CA MET A 76 27.95 -1.11 7.23
C MET A 76 26.74 -1.38 6.34
N SER A 77 25.67 -0.60 6.47
CA SER A 77 24.51 -0.66 5.58
C SER A 77 24.92 -0.51 4.11
N MET A 78 25.77 0.48 3.79
CA MET A 78 26.32 0.66 2.44
C MET A 78 27.16 -0.53 1.98
N SER A 79 27.93 -1.14 2.88
CA SER A 79 28.72 -2.35 2.61
C SER A 79 27.84 -3.54 2.25
N ARG A 80 26.73 -3.74 2.97
CA ARG A 80 25.77 -4.81 2.70
C ARG A 80 25.11 -4.61 1.34
N LYS A 81 24.71 -3.38 1.02
CA LYS A 81 24.10 -3.03 -0.26
C LYS A 81 25.03 -3.30 -1.45
N LEU A 82 26.30 -2.94 -1.34
CA LEU A 82 27.32 -3.31 -2.34
C LEU A 82 27.42 -4.83 -2.49
N GLN A 83 27.51 -5.56 -1.38
CA GLN A 83 27.57 -7.03 -1.41
C GLN A 83 26.32 -7.66 -2.05
N TYR A 84 25.11 -7.19 -1.70
CA TYR A 84 23.86 -7.67 -2.30
C TYR A 84 23.82 -7.41 -3.80
N ARG A 85 24.27 -6.24 -4.26
CA ARG A 85 24.37 -5.93 -5.68
C ARG A 85 25.30 -6.90 -6.41
N ILE A 86 26.49 -7.18 -5.88
CA ILE A 86 27.46 -8.11 -6.49
C ILE A 86 26.86 -9.53 -6.56
N LEU A 87 26.20 -9.99 -5.50
CA LEU A 87 25.49 -11.27 -5.48
C LEU A 87 24.40 -11.35 -6.57
N THR A 88 23.65 -10.27 -6.76
CA THR A 88 22.60 -10.19 -7.78
C THR A 88 23.20 -10.28 -9.19
N GLU A 89 24.31 -9.58 -9.45
CA GLU A 89 25.06 -9.59 -10.71
C GLU A 89 25.64 -10.99 -11.03
N HIS A 90 26.05 -11.76 -10.02
CA HIS A 90 26.57 -13.12 -10.18
C HIS A 90 25.48 -14.20 -10.37
N GLY A 91 24.25 -13.81 -10.73
CA GLY A 91 23.16 -14.74 -10.95
C GLY A 91 22.64 -15.44 -9.69
N SER A 92 23.17 -15.09 -8.51
CA SER A 92 22.64 -15.55 -7.20
C SER A 92 21.40 -14.76 -6.78
N SER A 93 20.74 -14.11 -7.73
CA SER A 93 19.40 -13.55 -7.57
C SER A 93 18.43 -14.72 -7.48
N GLY A 94 18.05 -15.12 -6.28
CA GLY A 94 16.95 -16.06 -6.10
C GLY A 94 15.75 -15.58 -6.93
N ARG A 95 15.19 -16.46 -7.76
CA ARG A 95 13.99 -16.11 -8.53
C ARG A 95 12.89 -15.76 -7.54
N LEU A 96 12.31 -14.57 -7.69
CA LEU A 96 11.08 -14.24 -6.96
C LEU A 96 10.01 -15.22 -7.43
N PRO A 97 9.17 -15.75 -6.52
CA PRO A 97 8.15 -16.74 -6.86
C PRO A 97 6.94 -16.10 -7.55
N PHE A 98 7.18 -15.16 -8.47
CA PHE A 98 6.17 -14.39 -9.19
C PHE A 98 6.35 -14.56 -10.69
N ILE A 99 5.23 -14.68 -11.41
CA ILE A 99 5.20 -14.87 -12.86
C ILE A 99 4.76 -13.55 -13.51
N GLY A 100 5.61 -12.99 -14.36
CA GLY A 100 5.27 -11.79 -15.13
C GLY A 100 4.38 -12.14 -16.32
N VAL A 101 3.20 -11.54 -16.39
CA VAL A 101 2.21 -11.71 -17.47
C VAL A 101 2.05 -10.41 -18.28
N ASP A 102 1.71 -10.53 -19.56
CA ASP A 102 1.52 -9.36 -20.44
C ASP A 102 0.16 -8.68 -20.22
N SER A 103 -0.85 -9.45 -19.84
CA SER A 103 -2.20 -8.98 -19.51
C SER A 103 -2.86 -9.90 -18.47
N LEU A 104 -3.84 -9.38 -17.73
CA LEU A 104 -4.73 -10.19 -16.91
C LEU A 104 -5.82 -10.81 -17.79
N ASP A 105 -6.18 -12.07 -17.54
CA ASP A 105 -7.30 -12.71 -18.24
C ASP A 105 -8.63 -12.24 -17.64
N THR A 106 -9.16 -11.14 -18.18
CA THR A 106 -10.40 -10.52 -17.69
C THR A 106 -11.65 -11.01 -18.43
N GLY A 107 -11.51 -11.63 -19.60
CA GLY A 107 -12.65 -11.95 -20.48
C GLY A 107 -13.55 -13.08 -19.96
N THR A 108 -12.97 -14.04 -19.23
CA THR A 108 -13.72 -15.14 -18.59
C THR A 108 -13.68 -15.11 -17.07
N ALA A 109 -13.11 -14.05 -16.49
CA ALA A 109 -12.93 -13.91 -15.06
C ALA A 109 -14.25 -13.89 -14.30
N ARG A 110 -14.25 -14.52 -13.13
CA ARG A 110 -15.25 -14.38 -12.08
C ARG A 110 -14.72 -13.41 -11.04
N VAL A 111 -15.43 -12.31 -10.82
CA VAL A 111 -14.99 -11.26 -9.91
C VAL A 111 -15.93 -11.14 -8.71
N VAL A 112 -15.36 -11.13 -7.51
CA VAL A 112 -16.11 -10.86 -6.28
C VAL A 112 -15.87 -9.43 -5.81
N PHE A 113 -16.89 -8.79 -5.27
CA PHE A 113 -16.72 -7.51 -4.57
C PHE A 113 -17.47 -7.55 -3.24
N GLN A 114 -16.96 -6.81 -2.26
CA GLN A 114 -17.66 -6.65 -0.99
C GLN A 114 -18.73 -5.57 -1.11
N GLY A 115 -19.91 -5.86 -0.54
CA GLY A 115 -21.01 -4.92 -0.39
C GLY A 115 -22.29 -5.41 -1.07
N ALA A 116 -23.11 -4.48 -1.54
CA ALA A 116 -24.36 -4.78 -2.23
C ALA A 116 -24.32 -4.26 -3.67
N GLN A 117 -25.23 -4.74 -4.50
CA GLN A 117 -25.38 -4.23 -5.86
C GLN A 117 -25.68 -2.72 -5.86
N GLY A 118 -24.97 -1.95 -6.67
CA GLY A 118 -25.00 -0.49 -6.70
C GLY A 118 -23.98 0.19 -5.79
N ALA A 119 -23.18 -0.56 -5.03
CA ALA A 119 -22.12 0.00 -4.18
C ALA A 119 -20.94 0.51 -5.02
N TYR A 120 -20.12 1.39 -4.42
CA TYR A 120 -18.89 1.88 -5.06
C TYR A 120 -17.88 0.77 -5.39
N SER A 121 -17.86 -0.33 -4.63
CA SER A 121 -17.05 -1.51 -4.97
C SER A 121 -17.48 -2.15 -6.30
N GLN A 122 -18.79 -2.19 -6.59
CA GLN A 122 -19.28 -2.66 -7.88
C GLN A 122 -18.95 -1.68 -9.00
N ALA A 123 -19.06 -0.37 -8.75
CA ALA A 123 -18.65 0.65 -9.71
C ALA A 123 -17.15 0.52 -10.06
N ALA A 124 -16.28 0.30 -9.05
CA ALA A 124 -14.86 0.03 -9.25
C ALA A 124 -14.63 -1.23 -10.08
N MET A 125 -15.35 -2.31 -9.78
CA MET A 125 -15.30 -3.55 -10.55
C MET A 125 -15.68 -3.33 -12.01
N VAL A 126 -16.81 -2.69 -12.29
CA VAL A 126 -17.31 -2.45 -13.65
C VAL A 126 -16.37 -1.54 -14.43
N GLN A 127 -15.83 -0.48 -13.80
CA GLN A 127 -14.88 0.40 -14.46
C GLN A 127 -13.55 -0.31 -14.82
N TYR A 128 -13.13 -1.29 -14.02
CA TYR A 128 -11.89 -2.03 -14.24
C TYR A 128 -12.06 -3.20 -15.22
N PHE A 129 -13.11 -4.02 -15.05
CA PHE A 129 -13.33 -5.26 -15.80
C PHE A 129 -14.34 -5.15 -16.95
N GLY A 130 -15.14 -4.08 -16.98
CA GLY A 130 -16.26 -3.89 -17.91
C GLY A 130 -17.60 -4.40 -17.37
N GLU A 131 -18.70 -3.98 -18.01
CA GLU A 131 -20.07 -4.26 -17.57
C GLU A 131 -20.49 -5.73 -17.67
N HIS A 132 -19.86 -6.50 -18.54
CA HIS A 132 -20.24 -7.89 -18.84
C HIS A 132 -19.44 -8.94 -18.08
N VAL A 133 -18.60 -8.53 -17.14
CA VAL A 133 -17.82 -9.46 -16.32
C VAL A 133 -18.74 -10.32 -15.45
N LYS A 134 -18.44 -11.63 -15.34
CA LYS A 134 -19.16 -12.49 -14.40
C LYS A 134 -18.80 -12.08 -12.99
N SER A 135 -19.80 -11.71 -12.19
CA SER A 135 -19.53 -11.22 -10.85
C SER A 135 -20.58 -11.63 -9.84
N PHE A 136 -20.19 -11.61 -8.58
CA PHE A 136 -21.08 -11.75 -7.43
C PHE A 136 -20.59 -10.88 -6.27
N HIS A 137 -21.44 -10.71 -5.26
CA HIS A 137 -21.12 -9.91 -4.09
C HIS A 137 -21.19 -10.75 -2.83
N VAL A 138 -20.48 -10.28 -1.80
CA VAL A 138 -20.43 -10.87 -0.46
C VAL A 138 -20.52 -9.77 0.59
N ASP A 139 -20.92 -10.15 1.80
CA ASP A 139 -21.20 -9.19 2.86
C ASP A 139 -19.92 -8.64 3.51
N THR A 140 -18.86 -9.46 3.65
CA THR A 140 -17.64 -9.09 4.36
C THR A 140 -16.39 -9.11 3.47
N PHE A 141 -15.37 -8.35 3.83
CA PHE A 141 -14.08 -8.36 3.13
C PHE A 141 -13.40 -9.73 3.22
N ARG A 142 -13.55 -10.39 4.36
CA ARG A 142 -13.05 -11.75 4.59
C ARG A 142 -13.68 -12.77 3.65
N ASP A 143 -14.99 -12.69 3.40
CA ASP A 143 -15.66 -13.59 2.47
C ASP A 143 -15.17 -13.38 1.03
N ALA A 144 -14.83 -12.14 0.65
CA ALA A 144 -14.23 -11.87 -0.65
C ALA A 144 -12.83 -12.47 -0.77
N MET A 145 -12.01 -12.38 0.28
CA MET A 145 -10.70 -13.04 0.33
C MET A 145 -10.79 -14.56 0.25
N ARG A 146 -11.75 -15.16 0.99
CA ARG A 146 -12.02 -16.61 0.93
C ARG A 146 -12.51 -17.07 -0.44
N ALA A 147 -13.38 -16.30 -1.08
CA ALA A 147 -13.89 -16.63 -2.40
C ALA A 147 -12.78 -16.77 -3.45
N ILE A 148 -11.72 -15.95 -3.36
CA ILE A 148 -10.52 -16.11 -4.20
C ILE A 148 -9.71 -17.34 -3.76
N ASP A 149 -9.44 -17.48 -2.45
CA ASP A 149 -8.62 -18.57 -1.90
C ASP A 149 -9.17 -19.96 -2.26
N GLU A 150 -10.50 -20.13 -2.20
CA GLU A 150 -11.23 -21.35 -2.55
C GLU A 150 -11.43 -21.53 -4.07
N GLY A 151 -11.07 -20.54 -4.90
CA GLY A 151 -11.24 -20.59 -6.36
C GLY A 151 -12.67 -20.37 -6.85
N SER A 152 -13.57 -19.86 -6.00
CA SER A 152 -14.93 -19.44 -6.38
C SER A 152 -14.93 -18.17 -7.22
N ALA A 153 -13.93 -17.29 -7.01
CA ALA A 153 -13.63 -16.11 -7.82
C ALA A 153 -12.16 -16.12 -8.26
N ASP A 154 -11.86 -15.49 -9.38
CA ASP A 154 -10.51 -15.33 -9.91
C ASP A 154 -9.88 -14.01 -9.43
N PHE A 155 -10.72 -12.99 -9.19
CA PHE A 155 -10.31 -11.69 -8.65
C PHE A 155 -11.30 -11.17 -7.60
N ALA A 156 -10.80 -10.33 -6.68
CA ALA A 156 -11.62 -9.51 -5.79
C ALA A 156 -11.31 -8.02 -5.95
N VAL A 157 -12.34 -7.20 -5.75
CA VAL A 157 -12.26 -5.73 -5.70
C VAL A 157 -12.50 -5.27 -4.27
N LEU A 158 -11.47 -4.69 -3.65
CA LEU A 158 -11.49 -4.31 -2.23
C LEU A 158 -11.05 -2.85 -2.04
N PRO A 159 -11.76 -2.04 -1.22
CA PRO A 159 -11.34 -0.67 -0.92
C PRO A 159 -10.15 -0.70 0.05
N ILE A 160 -9.00 -0.14 -0.33
CA ILE A 160 -7.82 -0.10 0.55
C ILE A 160 -7.69 1.24 1.30
N GLU A 161 -8.17 2.33 0.71
CA GLU A 161 -7.97 3.68 1.23
C GLU A 161 -8.99 4.67 0.67
N ASN A 162 -9.46 5.57 1.52
CA ASN A 162 -10.30 6.70 1.15
C ASN A 162 -9.56 8.02 1.47
N SER A 163 -9.61 8.99 0.56
CA SER A 163 -8.88 10.26 0.70
C SER A 163 -9.36 11.15 1.86
N THR A 164 -10.54 10.88 2.42
CA THR A 164 -11.11 11.62 3.56
C THR A 164 -11.09 10.80 4.87
N ALA A 165 -11.38 9.50 4.80
CA ALA A 165 -11.50 8.62 5.97
C ALA A 165 -10.20 7.86 6.31
N GLY A 166 -9.19 7.90 5.43
CA GLY A 166 -7.93 7.19 5.60
C GLY A 166 -8.00 5.73 5.13
N ILE A 167 -7.12 4.90 5.69
CA ILE A 167 -6.99 3.49 5.31
C ILE A 167 -8.20 2.64 5.75
N VAL A 168 -8.45 1.56 5.01
CA VAL A 168 -9.34 0.48 5.46
C VAL A 168 -8.49 -0.58 6.16
N SER A 169 -8.32 -0.43 7.47
CA SER A 169 -7.39 -1.23 8.29
C SER A 169 -7.57 -2.75 8.13
N GLU A 170 -8.81 -3.22 8.08
CA GLU A 170 -9.13 -4.65 7.94
C GLU A 170 -8.52 -5.26 6.67
N ILE A 171 -8.44 -4.51 5.57
CA ILE A 171 -7.84 -5.01 4.32
C ILE A 171 -6.35 -5.27 4.48
N TYR A 172 -5.63 -4.43 5.21
CA TYR A 172 -4.21 -4.63 5.49
C TYR A 172 -3.96 -5.89 6.30
N ASP A 173 -4.82 -6.15 7.29
CA ASP A 173 -4.72 -7.33 8.13
C ASP A 173 -5.04 -8.60 7.31
N LEU A 174 -6.09 -8.56 6.48
CA LEU A 174 -6.48 -9.64 5.57
C LEU A 174 -5.42 -9.94 4.50
N LEU A 175 -4.73 -8.94 3.96
CA LEU A 175 -3.63 -9.14 3.01
C LEU A 175 -2.44 -9.89 3.63
N VAL A 176 -2.29 -9.83 4.96
CA VAL A 176 -1.27 -10.60 5.69
C VAL A 176 -1.79 -11.95 6.16
N GLU A 177 -3.10 -12.10 6.34
CA GLU A 177 -3.68 -13.39 6.70
C GLU A 177 -3.76 -14.33 5.48
N PHE A 178 -4.20 -13.83 4.33
CA PHE A 178 -4.38 -14.61 3.11
C PHE A 178 -3.15 -14.54 2.19
N GLU A 179 -2.90 -15.59 1.40
CA GLU A 179 -1.87 -15.59 0.35
C GLU A 179 -2.41 -15.00 -0.97
N ASN A 180 -2.99 -13.81 -0.87
CA ASN A 180 -3.54 -13.09 -2.01
C ASN A 180 -2.62 -11.90 -2.41
N TYR A 181 -2.61 -11.56 -3.70
CA TYR A 181 -1.69 -10.60 -4.30
C TYR A 181 -2.41 -9.53 -5.10
N ILE A 182 -1.97 -8.28 -4.95
CA ILE A 182 -2.49 -7.12 -5.69
C ILE A 182 -1.90 -7.12 -7.10
N VAL A 183 -2.79 -7.06 -8.09
CA VAL A 183 -2.47 -7.07 -9.53
C VAL A 183 -3.01 -5.86 -10.28
N GLY A 184 -3.73 -4.98 -9.59
CA GLY A 184 -4.28 -3.74 -10.15
C GLY A 184 -4.78 -2.80 -9.07
N GLU A 185 -5.03 -1.55 -9.44
CA GLU A 185 -5.76 -0.59 -8.63
C GLU A 185 -6.77 0.18 -9.50
N GLN A 186 -7.87 0.62 -8.87
CA GLN A 186 -8.90 1.44 -9.49
C GLN A 186 -9.30 2.55 -8.51
N ILE A 187 -9.26 3.80 -8.96
CA ILE A 187 -9.66 4.96 -8.14
C ILE A 187 -11.05 5.40 -8.58
N ILE A 188 -11.99 5.47 -7.62
CA ILE A 188 -13.34 5.97 -7.83
C ILE A 188 -13.52 7.28 -7.09
N LYS A 189 -13.92 8.33 -7.82
CA LYS A 189 -14.36 9.58 -7.22
C LYS A 189 -15.68 9.32 -6.48
N ILE A 190 -15.71 9.66 -5.19
CA ILE A 190 -16.92 9.53 -4.37
C ILE A 190 -17.74 10.79 -4.54
N GLU A 191 -18.70 10.70 -5.44
CA GLU A 191 -19.71 11.72 -5.69
C GLU A 191 -21.08 11.15 -5.33
N HIS A 192 -21.72 11.75 -4.34
CA HIS A 192 -23.07 11.39 -3.93
C HIS A 192 -24.07 12.15 -4.79
N CYS A 193 -25.08 11.44 -5.24
CA CYS A 193 -26.20 11.96 -6.03
C CYS A 193 -27.49 11.84 -5.21
N LEU A 194 -28.33 12.88 -5.25
CA LEU A 194 -29.73 12.76 -4.87
C LEU A 194 -30.47 12.12 -6.05
N MET A 195 -31.15 11.01 -5.79
CA MET A 195 -31.89 10.25 -6.79
C MET A 195 -33.27 9.86 -6.30
N ALA A 196 -34.24 9.81 -7.21
CA ALA A 196 -35.62 9.45 -6.92
C ALA A 196 -36.21 8.66 -8.10
N VAL A 197 -37.45 8.21 -7.95
CA VAL A 197 -38.15 7.55 -9.06
C VAL A 197 -38.38 8.54 -10.21
N PRO A 198 -38.32 8.09 -11.48
CA PRO A 198 -38.42 9.00 -12.64
C PRO A 198 -39.66 9.89 -12.62
N GLY A 199 -39.47 11.18 -12.94
CA GLY A 199 -40.53 12.19 -12.94
C GLY A 199 -40.94 12.68 -11.55
N THR A 200 -40.07 12.52 -10.55
CA THR A 200 -40.23 13.11 -9.20
C THR A 200 -39.66 14.53 -9.19
N ALA A 201 -40.45 15.52 -8.80
CA ALA A 201 -39.93 16.87 -8.60
C ALA A 201 -39.24 16.99 -7.24
N LEU A 202 -38.26 17.88 -7.12
CA LEU A 202 -37.55 18.14 -5.86
C LEU A 202 -38.52 18.57 -4.73
N GLU A 203 -39.60 19.26 -5.10
CA GLU A 203 -40.66 19.75 -4.21
C GLU A 203 -41.52 18.63 -3.62
N ASP A 204 -41.58 17.47 -4.29
CA ASP A 204 -42.36 16.32 -3.83
C ASP A 204 -41.66 15.55 -2.71
N ILE A 205 -40.33 15.69 -2.58
CA ILE A 205 -39.53 14.90 -1.65
C ILE A 205 -39.85 15.30 -0.21
N ARG A 206 -40.01 14.30 0.65
CA ARG A 206 -40.21 14.45 2.10
C ARG A 206 -39.21 13.65 2.90
N THR A 207 -38.72 12.54 2.36
CA THR A 207 -37.83 11.61 3.06
C THR A 207 -36.62 11.25 2.20
N VAL A 208 -35.43 11.27 2.81
CA VAL A 208 -34.17 10.90 2.18
C VAL A 208 -33.52 9.74 2.92
N TYR A 209 -33.19 8.68 2.18
CA TYR A 209 -32.51 7.49 2.69
C TYR A 209 -31.03 7.46 2.29
N SER A 210 -30.12 7.11 3.19
CA SER A 210 -28.71 6.85 2.85
C SER A 210 -27.95 6.24 4.03
N HIS A 211 -26.67 5.87 3.84
CA HIS A 211 -25.78 5.53 4.95
C HIS A 211 -25.53 6.76 5.85
N PRO A 212 -25.40 6.62 7.18
CA PRO A 212 -25.13 7.74 8.09
C PRO A 212 -23.99 8.66 7.66
N GLN A 213 -22.89 8.09 7.16
CA GLN A 213 -21.74 8.88 6.70
C GLN A 213 -22.07 9.69 5.43
N SER A 214 -22.90 9.15 4.53
CA SER A 214 -23.31 9.85 3.31
C SER A 214 -24.34 10.95 3.59
N LEU A 215 -25.23 10.74 4.56
CA LEU A 215 -26.11 11.81 5.08
C LEU A 215 -25.27 12.95 5.68
N MET A 216 -24.31 12.61 6.55
CA MET A 216 -23.40 13.60 7.16
C MET A 216 -22.60 14.37 6.10
N GLN A 217 -22.05 13.66 5.11
CA GLN A 217 -21.29 14.29 4.02
C GLN A 217 -22.17 15.18 3.15
N SER A 218 -23.48 14.93 3.08
CA SER A 218 -24.44 15.70 2.28
C SER A 218 -25.27 16.69 3.09
N ALA A 219 -24.99 16.84 4.40
CA ALA A 219 -25.81 17.60 5.33
C ALA A 219 -26.03 19.06 4.91
N ARG A 220 -25.01 19.73 4.33
CA ARG A 220 -25.15 21.12 3.85
C ARG A 220 -26.24 21.25 2.80
N PHE A 221 -26.35 20.31 1.87
CA PHE A 221 -27.38 20.31 0.85
C PHE A 221 -28.73 19.87 1.42
N LEU A 222 -28.76 18.81 2.25
CA LEU A 222 -30.01 18.25 2.77
C LEU A 222 -30.72 19.19 3.77
N ASN A 223 -29.97 20.00 4.52
CA ASN A 223 -30.53 20.90 5.52
C ASN A 223 -31.33 22.06 4.93
N ASP A 224 -31.16 22.36 3.64
CA ASP A 224 -31.89 23.43 2.95
C ASP A 224 -33.37 23.08 2.70
N PHE A 225 -33.75 21.79 2.78
CA PHE A 225 -35.07 21.29 2.37
C PHE A 225 -35.96 20.78 3.51
N GLY A 226 -35.45 20.68 4.74
CA GLY A 226 -36.22 20.19 5.89
C GLY A 226 -36.71 18.73 5.79
N TRP A 227 -36.15 17.94 4.87
CA TRP A 227 -36.52 16.54 4.66
C TRP A 227 -36.17 15.65 5.85
N GLN A 228 -36.99 14.64 6.09
CA GLN A 228 -36.68 13.59 7.06
C GLN A 228 -35.54 12.72 6.54
N GLN A 229 -34.44 12.65 7.27
CA GLN A 229 -33.27 11.84 6.90
C GLN A 229 -33.30 10.49 7.64
N ILE A 230 -33.34 9.38 6.91
CA ILE A 230 -33.41 8.03 7.47
C ILE A 230 -32.13 7.27 7.14
N SER A 231 -31.44 6.82 8.19
CA SER A 231 -30.22 6.05 8.06
C SER A 231 -30.51 4.61 7.63
N MET A 232 -29.72 4.11 6.68
CA MET A 232 -29.73 2.73 6.20
C MET A 232 -28.34 2.11 6.30
N GLN A 233 -28.27 0.78 6.17
CA GLN A 233 -27.02 0.02 6.31
C GLN A 233 -25.97 0.39 5.25
N ASN A 234 -26.37 0.68 4.01
CA ASN A 234 -25.48 1.20 2.98
C ASN A 234 -26.26 2.05 1.95
N ASN A 235 -25.54 2.77 1.09
CA ASN A 235 -26.12 3.64 0.05
C ASN A 235 -26.88 2.86 -1.03
N ALA A 236 -26.38 1.67 -1.39
CA ALA A 236 -27.00 0.80 -2.38
C ALA A 236 -28.41 0.33 -1.95
N PHE A 237 -28.58 -0.02 -0.66
CA PHE A 237 -29.86 -0.38 -0.07
C PHE A 237 -30.83 0.79 -0.07
N ALA A 238 -30.34 2.02 0.13
CA ALA A 238 -31.17 3.22 0.04
C ALA A 238 -31.71 3.43 -1.38
N ALA A 239 -30.83 3.36 -2.40
CA ALA A 239 -31.26 3.43 -3.79
C ALA A 239 -32.25 2.29 -4.15
N ARG A 240 -31.93 1.05 -3.77
CA ARG A 240 -32.80 -0.10 -4.01
C ARG A 240 -34.17 0.06 -3.37
N LYS A 241 -34.23 0.57 -2.13
CA LYS A 241 -35.49 0.83 -1.42
C LYS A 241 -36.36 1.81 -2.19
N VAL A 242 -35.81 2.96 -2.58
CA VAL A 242 -36.56 3.99 -3.34
C VAL A 242 -37.08 3.42 -4.67
N ALA A 243 -36.27 2.63 -5.36
CA ALA A 243 -36.68 1.98 -6.61
C ALA A 243 -37.80 0.93 -6.40
N GLN A 244 -37.77 0.20 -5.29
CA GLN A 244 -38.77 -0.83 -4.95
C GLN A 244 -40.08 -0.22 -4.49
N ASP A 245 -40.03 0.77 -3.61
CA ASP A 245 -41.21 1.41 -3.03
C ASP A 245 -41.97 2.25 -4.07
N LYS A 246 -41.26 2.79 -5.07
CA LYS A 246 -41.81 3.66 -6.13
C LYS A 246 -42.57 4.88 -5.59
N ASP A 247 -42.22 5.31 -4.39
CA ASP A 247 -42.80 6.48 -3.73
C ASP A 247 -42.13 7.76 -4.21
N LYS A 248 -42.92 8.69 -4.78
CA LYS A 248 -42.45 10.00 -5.24
C LYS A 248 -42.07 10.95 -4.11
N HIS A 249 -42.46 10.65 -2.87
CA HIS A 249 -42.06 11.43 -1.70
C HIS A 249 -40.72 10.97 -1.09
N SER A 250 -40.12 9.94 -1.67
CA SER A 250 -38.88 9.33 -1.19
C SER A 250 -37.74 9.52 -2.17
N ALA A 251 -36.56 9.87 -1.65
CA ALA A 251 -35.32 9.96 -2.39
C ALA A 251 -34.18 9.23 -1.68
N ALA A 252 -33.11 8.93 -2.40
CA ALA A 252 -31.90 8.33 -1.86
C ALA A 252 -30.69 9.20 -2.14
N VAL A 253 -29.70 9.12 -1.26
CA VAL A 253 -28.34 9.61 -1.52
C VAL A 253 -27.42 8.42 -1.72
N ALA A 254 -26.89 8.27 -2.94
CA ALA A 254 -26.00 7.17 -3.31
C ALA A 254 -25.09 7.56 -4.49
N GLY A 255 -24.19 6.66 -4.90
CA GLY A 255 -23.38 6.88 -6.09
C GLY A 255 -24.21 6.78 -7.38
N GLU A 256 -23.79 7.50 -8.42
CA GLU A 256 -24.49 7.54 -9.72
C GLU A 256 -24.78 6.14 -10.31
N TYR A 257 -23.82 5.22 -10.20
CA TYR A 257 -23.97 3.85 -10.65
C TYR A 257 -25.19 3.12 -10.04
N ALA A 258 -25.57 3.45 -8.80
CA ALA A 258 -26.77 2.87 -8.19
C ALA A 258 -28.05 3.37 -8.87
N ALA A 259 -28.08 4.63 -9.33
CA ALA A 259 -29.23 5.17 -10.04
C ALA A 259 -29.44 4.47 -11.38
N GLU A 260 -28.36 4.28 -12.15
CA GLU A 260 -28.38 3.55 -13.42
C GLU A 260 -28.86 2.11 -13.23
N LEU A 261 -28.26 1.39 -12.27
CA LEU A 261 -28.60 0.00 -11.97
C LEU A 261 -30.07 -0.19 -11.60
N TYR A 262 -30.63 0.72 -10.79
CA TYR A 262 -31.99 0.61 -10.27
C TYR A 262 -33.03 1.41 -11.07
N GLY A 263 -32.64 2.06 -12.17
CA GLY A 263 -33.53 2.87 -13.01
C GLY A 263 -34.09 4.11 -12.31
N LEU A 264 -33.31 4.72 -11.42
CA LEU A 264 -33.66 5.97 -10.74
C LEU A 264 -33.17 7.17 -11.53
N GLU A 265 -33.87 8.29 -11.39
CA GLU A 265 -33.48 9.57 -11.96
C GLU A 265 -32.59 10.33 -10.98
N VAL A 266 -31.42 10.79 -11.46
CA VAL A 266 -30.53 11.65 -10.68
C VAL A 266 -31.04 13.08 -10.73
N LEU A 267 -31.59 13.55 -9.61
CA LEU A 267 -32.11 14.91 -9.46
C LEU A 267 -31.00 15.94 -9.25
N LYS A 268 -29.93 15.56 -8.53
CA LYS A 268 -28.78 16.42 -8.28
C LYS A 268 -27.51 15.60 -8.08
N LYS A 269 -26.46 15.91 -8.84
CA LYS A 269 -25.10 15.38 -8.65
C LYS A 269 -24.31 16.22 -7.63
N GLY A 270 -23.36 15.58 -6.96
CA GLY A 270 -22.40 16.25 -6.08
C GLY A 270 -23.05 16.89 -4.85
N VAL A 271 -23.95 16.17 -4.17
CA VAL A 271 -24.59 16.67 -2.94
C VAL A 271 -23.69 16.59 -1.71
N ASN A 272 -22.54 15.91 -1.82
CA ASN A 272 -21.52 15.82 -0.78
C ASN A 272 -20.59 17.04 -0.74
N GLN A 273 -20.10 17.36 0.46
CA GLN A 273 -19.30 18.56 0.72
C GLN A 273 -17.91 18.59 0.07
N SER A 274 -17.26 17.42 -0.09
CA SER A 274 -15.88 17.33 -0.59
C SER A 274 -15.85 16.93 -2.06
N SER A 275 -15.31 17.79 -2.92
CA SER A 275 -15.12 17.52 -4.35
C SER A 275 -13.91 16.64 -4.66
N THR A 276 -13.03 16.42 -3.70
CA THR A 276 -11.78 15.63 -3.82
C THR A 276 -11.87 14.25 -3.15
N ASN A 277 -13.06 13.87 -2.65
CA ASN A 277 -13.26 12.57 -2.04
C ASN A 277 -13.11 11.46 -3.10
N SER A 278 -12.21 10.53 -2.85
CA SER A 278 -11.98 9.36 -3.71
C SER A 278 -11.63 8.15 -2.87
N THR A 279 -11.98 6.98 -3.36
CA THR A 279 -11.60 5.70 -2.76
C THR A 279 -10.73 4.94 -3.75
N ARG A 280 -9.56 4.51 -3.28
CA ARG A 280 -8.67 3.60 -4.00
C ARG A 280 -9.09 2.17 -3.69
N PHE A 281 -9.40 1.43 -4.75
CA PHE A 281 -9.67 0.01 -4.71
C PHE A 281 -8.47 -0.76 -5.26
N ILE A 282 -8.21 -1.94 -4.69
CA ILE A 282 -7.22 -2.89 -5.17
C ILE A 282 -7.91 -4.06 -5.85
N ILE A 283 -7.26 -4.58 -6.89
CA ILE A 283 -7.63 -5.80 -7.58
C ILE A 283 -6.71 -6.91 -7.10
N VAL A 284 -7.29 -7.97 -6.55
CA VAL A 284 -6.57 -9.00 -5.81
C VAL A 284 -6.83 -10.37 -6.42
N THR A 285 -5.83 -11.25 -6.46
CA THR A 285 -5.94 -12.65 -6.91
C THR A 285 -5.12 -13.58 -6.01
N ASN A 286 -5.39 -14.88 -6.00
CA ASN A 286 -4.58 -15.88 -5.28
C ASN A 286 -3.35 -16.34 -6.08
N GLN A 287 -3.21 -15.87 -7.32
CA GLN A 287 -2.07 -16.19 -8.17
C GLN A 287 -0.89 -15.24 -7.93
N ARG A 288 0.32 -15.79 -7.83
CA ARG A 288 1.57 -15.00 -7.76
C ARG A 288 1.96 -14.46 -9.13
N ILE A 289 1.13 -13.58 -9.68
CA ILE A 289 1.35 -12.94 -10.99
C ILE A 289 1.54 -11.43 -10.83
N PHE A 290 2.14 -10.80 -11.83
CA PHE A 290 2.21 -9.34 -11.96
C PHE A 290 2.23 -8.96 -13.43
N LEU A 291 1.70 -7.78 -13.77
CA LEU A 291 1.81 -7.25 -15.12
C LEU A 291 3.26 -6.82 -15.40
N LYS A 292 3.81 -7.19 -16.55
CA LYS A 292 5.16 -6.71 -16.95
C LYS A 292 5.24 -5.18 -17.06
N SER A 293 4.10 -4.52 -17.28
CA SER A 293 3.95 -3.06 -17.30
C SER A 293 3.71 -2.41 -15.93
N ALA A 294 3.60 -3.21 -14.86
CA ALA A 294 3.35 -2.74 -13.51
C ALA A 294 4.43 -1.76 -13.03
N LYS A 295 4.03 -0.75 -12.27
CA LYS A 295 4.91 0.35 -11.84
C LYS A 295 4.91 0.58 -10.33
N LYS A 296 4.09 -0.14 -9.59
CA LYS A 296 3.98 -0.03 -8.14
C LYS A 296 4.18 -1.39 -7.51
N VAL A 297 4.99 -1.45 -6.46
CA VAL A 297 5.17 -2.65 -5.64
C VAL A 297 4.66 -2.35 -4.25
N SER A 298 3.85 -3.25 -3.70
CA SER A 298 3.42 -3.20 -2.30
C SER A 298 4.07 -4.33 -1.52
N ILE A 299 4.60 -4.00 -0.35
CA ILE A 299 5.19 -4.98 0.58
C ILE A 299 4.71 -4.71 2.00
N CYS A 300 4.87 -5.72 2.86
CA CYS A 300 4.88 -5.50 4.29
C CYS A 300 6.08 -6.15 4.95
N PHE A 301 6.56 -5.57 6.05
CA PHE A 301 7.60 -6.18 6.88
C PHE A 301 7.46 -5.84 8.35
N GLU A 302 8.09 -6.67 9.18
CA GLU A 302 8.17 -6.52 10.63
C GLU A 302 9.62 -6.24 11.02
N VAL A 303 9.81 -5.30 11.96
CA VAL A 303 11.12 -4.93 12.50
C VAL A 303 11.16 -5.13 14.01
N PRO A 304 12.35 -5.36 14.60
CA PRO A 304 12.53 -5.22 16.04
C PRO A 304 12.13 -3.82 16.53
N HIS A 305 11.62 -3.72 17.76
CA HIS A 305 11.33 -2.44 18.39
C HIS A 305 12.60 -1.85 19.04
N GLU A 306 13.56 -1.48 18.19
CA GLU A 306 14.88 -0.96 18.58
C GLU A 306 15.16 0.34 17.79
N SER A 307 15.97 1.24 18.36
CA SER A 307 16.38 2.49 17.69
C SER A 307 16.99 2.20 16.32
N GLY A 308 16.72 3.05 15.32
CA GLY A 308 17.27 2.90 13.96
C GLY A 308 16.62 1.81 13.09
N SER A 309 15.85 0.86 13.66
CA SER A 309 15.34 -0.31 12.92
C SER A 309 14.56 0.04 11.65
N LEU A 310 13.59 0.96 11.73
CA LEU A 310 12.84 1.39 10.55
C LEU A 310 13.74 2.15 9.57
N TYR A 311 14.62 3.02 10.08
CA TYR A 311 15.53 3.80 9.23
C TYR A 311 16.46 2.90 8.40
N HIS A 312 17.03 1.84 8.99
CA HIS A 312 17.86 0.88 8.27
C HIS A 312 17.06 0.18 7.16
N MET A 313 15.82 -0.23 7.43
CA MET A 313 14.92 -0.80 6.42
C MET A 313 14.65 0.20 5.28
N LEU A 314 14.30 1.44 5.60
CA LEU A 314 14.01 2.46 4.60
C LEU A 314 15.24 2.83 3.75
N SER A 315 16.44 2.67 4.30
CA SER A 315 17.69 2.94 3.60
C SER A 315 17.89 2.06 2.36
N HIS A 316 17.22 0.90 2.26
CA HIS A 316 17.26 0.04 1.07
C HIS A 316 16.57 0.70 -0.14
N PHE A 317 15.53 1.51 0.06
CA PHE A 317 14.88 2.25 -1.03
C PHE A 317 15.76 3.40 -1.52
N ILE A 318 16.30 4.20 -0.58
CA ILE A 318 17.14 5.36 -0.88
C ILE A 318 18.34 4.96 -1.76
N TYR A 319 19.06 3.90 -1.38
CA TYR A 319 20.25 3.48 -2.12
C TYR A 319 19.96 2.92 -3.51
N ASN A 320 18.79 2.29 -3.67
CA ASN A 320 18.37 1.76 -4.97
C ASN A 320 17.61 2.82 -5.79
N ASN A 321 17.55 4.07 -5.32
CA ASN A 321 16.83 5.19 -5.93
C ASN A 321 15.36 4.85 -6.21
N LEU A 322 14.72 4.16 -5.26
CA LEU A 322 13.31 3.78 -5.31
C LEU A 322 12.47 4.82 -4.56
N ASN A 323 11.48 5.39 -5.23
CA ASN A 323 10.58 6.36 -4.65
C ASN A 323 9.45 5.66 -3.88
N MET A 324 9.23 6.05 -2.62
CA MET A 324 8.13 5.53 -1.81
C MET A 324 6.90 6.43 -1.94
N ASN A 325 5.74 5.81 -2.15
CA ASN A 325 4.46 6.50 -2.29
C ASN A 325 3.63 6.44 -1.01
N LYS A 326 3.84 5.41 -0.18
CA LYS A 326 3.09 5.19 1.04
C LYS A 326 3.94 4.48 2.08
N ILE A 327 3.75 4.87 3.35
CA ILE A 327 4.16 4.09 4.50
C ILE A 327 3.02 4.10 5.52
N GLU A 328 2.66 2.93 6.03
CA GLU A 328 1.61 2.75 7.03
C GLU A 328 2.06 1.76 8.09
N SER A 329 1.71 2.00 9.35
CA SER A 329 2.08 1.11 10.46
C SER A 329 0.85 0.47 11.09
N ARG A 330 0.90 -0.83 11.35
CA ARG A 330 -0.16 -1.58 12.02
C ARG A 330 0.42 -2.31 13.24
N PRO A 331 -0.21 -2.21 14.42
CA PRO A 331 0.21 -2.99 15.58
C PRO A 331 0.05 -4.48 15.29
N ILE A 332 0.96 -5.30 15.80
CA ILE A 332 0.92 -6.76 15.63
C ILE A 332 0.10 -7.36 16.79
N GLU A 333 -0.94 -8.11 16.45
CA GLU A 333 -1.76 -8.80 17.45
C GLU A 333 -0.91 -9.78 18.29
N GLY A 334 -1.07 -9.72 19.62
CA GLY A 334 -0.30 -10.53 20.57
C GLY A 334 1.13 -10.08 20.83
N ARG A 335 1.62 -9.01 20.19
CA ARG A 335 2.97 -8.45 20.42
C ARG A 335 2.89 -6.95 20.74
N ASN A 336 2.85 -6.62 22.03
CA ASN A 336 2.73 -5.24 22.48
C ASN A 336 3.87 -4.36 21.94
N TRP A 337 3.49 -3.22 21.35
CA TRP A 337 4.40 -2.20 20.81
C TRP A 337 5.31 -2.66 19.66
N GLU A 338 5.05 -3.84 19.08
CA GLU A 338 5.63 -4.24 17.81
C GLU A 338 4.68 -3.89 16.66
N TYR A 339 5.27 -3.45 15.53
CA TYR A 339 4.52 -2.93 14.39
C TYR A 339 4.94 -3.64 13.10
N ARG A 340 3.96 -3.85 12.24
CA ARG A 340 4.13 -4.20 10.83
C ARG A 340 4.02 -2.94 10.00
N PHE A 341 4.95 -2.76 9.09
CA PHE A 341 4.96 -1.63 8.15
C PHE A 341 4.51 -2.10 6.78
N PHE A 342 3.64 -1.33 6.14
CA PHE A 342 3.18 -1.51 4.78
C PHE A 342 3.74 -0.37 3.93
N ILE A 343 4.34 -0.72 2.79
CA ILE A 343 4.97 0.25 1.91
C ILE A 343 4.52 0.02 0.48
N ASP A 344 4.10 1.11 -0.17
CA ASP A 344 3.96 1.19 -1.63
C ASP A 344 5.14 1.99 -2.17
N PHE A 345 5.80 1.50 -3.21
CA PHE A 345 6.91 2.20 -3.87
C PHE A 345 6.91 1.96 -5.39
N ASP A 346 7.55 2.87 -6.12
CA ASP A 346 7.67 2.79 -7.57
C ASP A 346 8.67 1.71 -7.99
N GLY A 347 8.26 0.84 -8.91
CA GLY A 347 9.13 -0.16 -9.53
C GLY A 347 8.39 -1.39 -10.07
N ASN A 348 9.15 -2.28 -10.69
CA ASN A 348 8.69 -3.57 -11.17
C ASN A 348 9.53 -4.70 -10.56
N LEU A 349 8.91 -5.86 -10.26
CA LEU A 349 9.63 -7.02 -9.72
C LEU A 349 10.69 -7.58 -10.68
N SER A 350 10.68 -7.17 -11.94
CA SER A 350 11.70 -7.50 -12.94
C SER A 350 12.96 -6.64 -12.79
N ASP A 351 12.87 -5.46 -12.18
CA ASP A 351 13.95 -4.48 -12.10
C ASP A 351 15.04 -4.93 -11.13
N SER A 352 16.30 -4.70 -11.51
CA SER A 352 17.46 -5.04 -10.68
C SER A 352 17.48 -4.25 -9.37
N ALA A 353 17.15 -2.96 -9.41
CA ALA A 353 17.05 -2.10 -8.23
C ALA A 353 16.01 -2.61 -7.22
N VAL A 354 14.84 -3.01 -7.71
CA VAL A 354 13.77 -3.58 -6.87
C VAL A 354 14.19 -4.91 -6.28
N LYS A 355 14.75 -5.83 -7.08
CA LYS A 355 15.26 -7.13 -6.60
C LYS A 355 16.32 -6.96 -5.51
N ASN A 356 17.23 -5.99 -5.69
CA ASN A 356 18.26 -5.67 -4.72
C ASN A 356 17.68 -5.14 -3.41
N ALA A 357 16.73 -4.21 -3.48
CA ALA A 357 16.06 -3.67 -2.30
C ALA A 357 15.30 -4.76 -1.53
N LEU A 358 14.48 -5.56 -2.23
CA LEU A 358 13.71 -6.65 -1.64
C LEU A 358 14.58 -7.72 -1.00
N ARG A 359 15.76 -8.00 -1.57
CA ARG A 359 16.73 -8.93 -0.97
C ARG A 359 17.26 -8.39 0.35
N GLY A 360 17.72 -7.14 0.37
CA GLY A 360 18.24 -6.51 1.59
C GLY A 360 17.19 -6.48 2.70
N LEU A 361 15.98 -6.04 2.36
CA LEU A 361 14.84 -6.02 3.27
C LEU A 361 14.53 -7.42 3.83
N ARG A 362 14.57 -8.47 3.01
CA ARG A 362 14.29 -9.85 3.46
C ARG A 362 15.36 -10.40 4.43
N GLU A 363 16.62 -10.01 4.25
CA GLU A 363 17.72 -10.46 5.13
C GLU A 363 17.71 -9.74 6.49
N GLU A 364 17.21 -8.50 6.55
CA GLU A 364 17.22 -7.65 7.75
C GLU A 364 15.87 -7.65 8.50
N ALA A 365 14.74 -7.90 7.81
CA ALA A 365 13.42 -7.99 8.43
C ALA A 365 13.24 -9.27 9.26
N ARG A 366 12.43 -9.20 10.32
CA ARG A 366 11.94 -10.41 11.02
C ARG A 366 10.99 -11.22 10.14
N ASN A 367 10.16 -10.52 9.37
CA ASN A 367 9.21 -11.09 8.41
C ASN A 367 9.04 -10.09 7.28
N MET A 368 8.96 -10.55 6.04
CA MET A 368 8.68 -9.70 4.87
C MET A 368 7.82 -10.46 3.86
N ARG A 369 6.76 -9.82 3.37
CA ARG A 369 5.93 -10.33 2.29
C ARG A 369 5.81 -9.30 1.18
N ILE A 370 5.79 -9.80 -0.06
CA ILE A 370 5.39 -9.02 -1.23
C ILE A 370 3.88 -9.17 -1.33
N LEU A 371 3.17 -8.05 -1.30
CA LEU A 371 1.72 -7.99 -1.38
C LEU A 371 1.23 -7.83 -2.82
N GLY A 372 2.07 -7.35 -3.74
CA GLY A 372 1.72 -7.29 -5.16
C GLY A 372 2.67 -6.42 -5.97
N ASN A 373 2.55 -6.50 -7.29
CA ASN A 373 3.15 -5.56 -8.24
C ASN A 373 2.16 -5.26 -9.36
N TYR A 374 1.76 -3.99 -9.47
CA TYR A 374 0.64 -3.56 -10.28
C TYR A 374 0.83 -2.18 -10.91
#